data_AF-A0A3C1RGV7-F1
#
_entry.id   AF-A0A3C1RGV7-F1
#
_cell.length_a   1.000
_cell.length_b   1.000
_cell.length_c   1.000
_cell.angle_alpha   90.00
_cell.angle_beta   90.00
_cell.angle_gamma   90.00
#
_symmetry.space_group_name_H-M   'P 1'
#
loop_
_entity.id
_entity.type
_entity.pdbx_description
1 polymer ?
#
loop_
_entity_poly.entity_id
_entity_poly.type
_entity_poly.pdbx_seq_one_letter_code
_entity_poly.pdbx_strand_id
1 'polypeptide(L)'
;MSFRGRSPCIRQNNLIMKDYEKYSLAFLTAVKKPAVIVPALGVASLTSCQLAIFFLLGLMAADFLTGVLASWVIWKNDPTKEGLSFRKHGISSDKIRLSLVKSVTYFMFILCAFGLEFIFKIKSFRAETYTDHQVTLTLIAIAISCAIEFYSIIFENLPKAGFSIESKVKKIYEVAKSVMSAIKNFKNGNNGST
;
A
#
# COMPACT_ATOMS: atom_id res chain seq x y z
N MET A 1 26.22 -51.18 17.90
CA MET A 1 25.35 -50.17 17.24
C MET A 1 25.51 -48.86 18.02
N SER A 2 26.20 -47.88 17.45
CA SER A 2 26.68 -46.68 18.15
C SER A 2 25.60 -45.60 18.24
N PHE A 3 25.16 -45.29 19.46
CA PHE A 3 24.37 -44.09 19.76
C PHE A 3 25.25 -42.84 19.59
N ARG A 4 24.93 -41.97 18.62
CA ARG A 4 25.40 -40.56 18.63
C ARG A 4 24.19 -39.66 18.90
N GLY A 5 23.93 -39.40 20.18
CA GLY A 5 23.08 -38.30 20.61
C GLY A 5 23.80 -36.98 20.35
N ARG A 6 23.33 -36.19 19.38
CA ARG A 6 23.72 -34.78 19.27
C ARG A 6 22.86 -33.98 20.23
N SER A 7 23.48 -33.42 21.27
CA SER A 7 22.85 -32.67 22.34
C SER A 7 22.06 -31.46 21.81
N PRO A 8 20.79 -31.26 22.24
CA PRO A 8 19.91 -30.18 21.76
C PRO A 8 20.41 -28.77 22.06
N CYS A 9 21.37 -28.63 22.99
CA CYS A 9 21.95 -27.35 23.42
C CYS A 9 22.78 -26.66 22.31
N ILE A 10 23.45 -27.42 21.43
CA ILE A 10 24.29 -26.85 20.35
C ILE A 10 23.43 -26.23 19.24
N ARG A 11 22.21 -26.75 19.03
CA ARG A 11 21.30 -26.25 17.99
C ARG A 11 20.67 -24.91 18.38
N GLN A 12 20.37 -24.68 19.65
CA GLN A 12 19.85 -23.39 20.12
C GLN A 12 20.91 -22.28 20.08
N ASN A 13 22.15 -22.56 20.50
CA ASN A 13 23.23 -21.56 20.47
C ASN A 13 23.55 -21.08 19.04
N ASN A 14 23.44 -21.94 18.04
CA ASN A 14 23.63 -21.57 16.63
C ASN A 14 22.48 -20.73 16.04
N LEU A 15 21.27 -20.84 16.57
CA LEU A 15 20.14 -19.99 16.16
C LEU A 15 20.30 -18.59 16.76
N ILE A 16 20.60 -18.54 18.06
CA ILE A 16 20.82 -17.30 18.82
C ILE A 16 21.98 -16.49 18.20
N MET A 17 23.10 -17.13 17.86
CA MET A 17 24.24 -16.46 17.21
C MET A 17 23.90 -15.88 15.83
N LYS A 18 23.10 -16.57 15.02
CA LYS A 18 22.66 -16.07 13.70
C LYS A 18 21.73 -14.86 13.82
N ASP A 19 20.92 -14.82 14.86
CA ASP A 19 20.04 -13.68 15.13
C ASP A 19 20.88 -12.45 15.51
N TYR A 20 21.89 -12.59 16.37
CA TYR A 20 22.81 -11.49 16.71
C TYR A 20 23.66 -11.00 15.52
N GLU A 21 24.06 -11.90 14.63
CA GLU A 21 24.77 -11.54 13.39
C GLU A 21 23.87 -10.72 12.45
N LYS A 22 22.58 -11.05 12.37
CA LYS A 22 21.58 -10.24 11.65
C LYS A 22 21.37 -8.86 12.27
N TYR A 23 21.24 -8.76 13.59
CA TYR A 23 21.03 -7.48 14.28
C TYR A 23 22.26 -6.56 14.17
N SER A 24 23.47 -7.11 14.25
CA SER A 24 24.71 -6.34 14.09
C SER A 24 24.94 -5.89 12.64
N LEU A 25 24.62 -6.71 11.65
CA LEU A 25 24.61 -6.32 10.24
C LEU A 25 23.55 -5.24 9.93
N ALA A 26 22.35 -5.35 10.51
CA ALA A 26 21.30 -4.35 10.38
C ALA A 26 21.70 -3.01 11.03
N PHE A 27 22.40 -3.05 12.17
CA PHE A 27 22.93 -1.86 12.84
C PHE A 27 24.08 -1.21 12.03
N LEU A 28 25.04 -1.99 11.54
CA LEU A 28 26.15 -1.49 10.73
C LEU A 28 25.68 -0.90 9.39
N THR A 29 24.62 -1.46 8.80
CA THR A 29 23.99 -0.90 7.61
C THR A 29 23.17 0.35 7.93
N ALA A 30 22.49 0.41 9.08
CA ALA A 30 21.78 1.60 9.58
C ALA A 30 22.68 2.83 9.72
N VAL A 31 23.91 2.64 10.20
CA VAL A 31 24.92 3.70 10.33
C VAL A 31 25.37 4.23 8.97
N LYS A 32 25.41 3.39 7.92
CA LYS A 32 25.84 3.80 6.57
C LYS A 32 24.76 4.55 5.76
N LYS A 33 23.47 4.31 6.03
CA LYS A 33 22.36 5.00 5.36
C LYS A 33 21.23 5.32 6.35
N PRO A 34 21.45 6.26 7.29
CA PRO A 34 20.50 6.55 8.36
C PRO A 34 19.16 7.07 7.81
N ALA A 35 19.19 7.80 6.69
CA ALA A 35 18.00 8.36 6.05
C ALA A 35 16.97 7.32 5.57
N VAL A 36 17.40 6.08 5.28
CA VAL A 36 16.50 5.02 4.78
C VAL A 36 16.17 4.00 5.88
N ILE A 37 17.12 3.74 6.77
CA ILE A 37 17.02 2.64 7.74
C ILE A 37 16.38 3.09 9.05
N VAL A 38 16.55 4.36 9.46
CA VAL A 38 15.87 4.90 10.64
C VAL A 38 14.34 4.92 10.45
N PRO A 39 13.79 5.36 9.30
CA PRO A 39 12.37 5.20 9.03
C PRO A 39 11.93 3.73 8.96
N ALA A 40 12.74 2.85 8.31
CA ALA A 40 12.39 1.44 8.16
C ALA A 40 12.35 0.67 9.50
N LEU A 41 13.29 0.94 10.41
CA LEU A 41 13.31 0.38 11.76
C LEU A 41 12.19 0.95 12.63
N GLY A 42 11.87 2.24 12.44
CA GLY A 42 10.70 2.87 13.05
C GLY A 42 9.42 2.17 12.63
N VAL A 43 9.20 2.00 11.32
CA VAL A 43 8.02 1.34 10.74
C VAL A 43 7.89 -0.12 11.19
N ALA A 44 9.00 -0.84 11.35
CA ALA A 44 9.00 -2.22 11.83
C ALA A 44 8.57 -2.37 13.31
N SER A 45 8.64 -1.29 14.10
CA SER A 45 8.23 -1.27 15.50
C SER A 45 6.83 -0.66 15.74
N LEU A 46 6.16 -0.22 14.67
CA LEU A 46 4.84 0.39 14.77
C LEU A 46 3.74 -0.67 14.93
N THR A 47 2.74 -0.35 15.75
CA THR A 47 1.51 -1.13 15.82
C THR A 47 0.76 -1.12 14.49
N SER A 48 -0.05 -2.15 14.21
CA SER A 48 -0.79 -2.28 12.94
C SER A 48 -1.66 -1.04 12.63
N CYS A 49 -2.27 -0.43 13.65
CA CYS A 49 -3.05 0.79 13.48
C CYS A 49 -2.18 2.00 13.12
N GLN A 50 -1.01 2.17 13.75
CA GLN A 50 -0.08 3.25 13.41
C GLN A 50 0.43 3.10 11.97
N LEU A 51 0.82 1.89 11.59
CA LEU A 51 1.29 1.58 10.25
C LEU A 51 0.19 1.86 9.21
N ALA A 52 -1.07 1.50 9.51
CA ALA A 52 -2.21 1.81 8.66
C ALA A 52 -2.47 3.32 8.53
N ILE A 53 -2.32 4.10 9.61
CA ILE A 53 -2.44 5.57 9.57
C ILE A 53 -1.30 6.18 8.72
N PHE A 54 -0.06 5.71 8.87
CA PHE A 54 1.04 6.15 8.01
C PHE A 54 0.83 5.80 6.54
N PHE A 55 0.29 4.61 6.28
CA PHE A 55 -0.08 4.20 4.93
C PHE A 55 -1.18 5.10 4.34
N LEU A 56 -2.21 5.44 5.12
CA LEU A 56 -3.25 6.38 4.73
C LEU A 56 -2.68 7.77 4.44
N LEU A 57 -1.80 8.30 5.30
CA LEU A 57 -1.11 9.56 5.08
C LEU A 57 -0.27 9.55 3.79
N GLY A 58 0.44 8.45 3.54
CA GLY A 58 1.18 8.23 2.31
C GLY A 58 0.28 8.21 1.07
N LEU A 59 -0.87 7.54 1.15
CA LEU A 59 -1.87 7.51 0.08
C LEU A 59 -2.46 8.90 -0.18
N MET A 60 -2.81 9.66 0.87
CA MET A 60 -3.33 11.01 0.70
C MET A 60 -2.29 11.97 0.09
N ALA A 61 -1.02 11.81 0.47
CA ALA A 61 0.06 12.56 -0.17
C ALA A 61 0.21 12.16 -1.65
N ALA A 62 0.10 10.87 -1.97
CA ALA A 62 0.13 10.39 -3.35
C ALA A 62 -1.09 10.87 -4.16
N ASP A 63 -2.28 10.91 -3.57
CA ASP A 63 -3.49 11.46 -4.20
C ASP A 63 -3.32 12.94 -4.52
N PHE A 64 -2.82 13.73 -3.57
CA PHE A 64 -2.51 15.13 -3.80
C PHE A 64 -1.47 15.31 -4.91
N LEU A 65 -0.37 14.55 -4.89
CA LEU A 65 0.67 14.61 -5.92
C LEU A 65 0.13 14.23 -7.29
N THR A 66 -0.65 13.14 -7.40
CA THR A 66 -1.25 12.72 -8.67
C THR A 66 -2.29 13.72 -9.17
N GLY A 67 -3.04 14.36 -8.28
CA GLY A 67 -3.97 15.45 -8.61
C GLY A 67 -3.26 16.73 -9.09
N VAL A 68 -2.08 17.04 -8.54
CA VAL A 68 -1.22 18.15 -9.02
C VAL A 68 -0.61 17.80 -10.38
N LEU A 69 -0.11 16.57 -10.56
CA LEU A 69 0.43 16.07 -11.82
C LEU A 69 -0.63 16.08 -12.94
N ALA A 70 -1.86 15.66 -12.63
CA ALA A 70 -2.98 15.74 -13.55
C ALA A 70 -3.20 17.17 -14.03
N SER A 71 -3.19 18.14 -13.11
CA SER A 71 -3.30 19.55 -13.48
C SER A 71 -2.10 20.09 -14.24
N TRP A 72 -0.90 19.59 -13.98
CA TRP A 72 0.30 19.95 -14.75
C TRP A 72 0.18 19.48 -16.20
N VAL A 73 -0.26 18.25 -16.42
CA VAL A 73 -0.44 17.69 -17.77
C VAL A 73 -1.53 18.44 -18.53
N ILE A 74 -2.66 18.74 -17.87
CA ILE A 74 -3.74 19.54 -18.48
C ILE A 74 -3.23 20.93 -18.85
N TRP A 75 -2.51 21.62 -17.94
CA TRP A 75 -1.94 22.94 -18.23
C TRP A 75 -0.93 22.92 -19.37
N LYS A 76 -0.05 21.91 -19.42
CA LYS A 76 0.96 21.77 -20.48
C LYS A 76 0.34 21.57 -21.87
N ASN A 77 -0.80 20.90 -21.94
CA ASN A 77 -1.46 20.55 -23.20
C ASN A 77 -2.50 21.59 -23.66
N ASP A 78 -2.68 22.69 -22.92
CA ASP A 78 -3.70 23.70 -23.20
C ASP A 78 -3.09 24.89 -23.97
N PRO A 79 -3.40 25.07 -25.27
CA PRO A 79 -2.77 26.06 -26.14
C PRO A 79 -3.19 27.51 -25.84
N THR A 80 -4.22 27.72 -25.01
CA THR A 80 -4.71 29.06 -24.65
C THR A 80 -4.05 29.66 -23.40
N LYS A 81 -3.12 28.92 -22.76
CA LYS A 81 -2.51 29.30 -21.47
C LYS A 81 -1.04 29.71 -21.56
N GLU A 82 -0.54 29.99 -22.75
CA GLU A 82 0.80 30.53 -22.97
C GLU A 82 0.98 31.84 -22.16
N GLY A 83 1.68 31.76 -21.02
CA GLY A 83 1.99 32.90 -20.15
C GLY A 83 1.38 32.88 -18.74
N LEU A 84 0.41 32.00 -18.44
CA LEU A 84 -0.16 31.87 -17.09
C LEU A 84 0.67 30.93 -16.21
N SER A 85 1.16 31.43 -15.08
CA SER A 85 1.93 30.65 -14.10
C SER A 85 1.17 29.39 -13.66
N PHE A 86 1.82 28.23 -13.81
CA PHE A 86 1.32 26.93 -13.32
C PHE A 86 0.85 26.99 -11.85
N ARG A 87 1.50 27.82 -11.03
CA ARG A 87 1.18 27.98 -9.60
C ARG A 87 -0.28 28.40 -9.36
N LYS A 88 -0.89 29.19 -10.26
CA LYS A 88 -2.31 29.59 -10.14
C LYS A 88 -3.29 28.49 -10.51
N HIS A 89 -2.89 27.52 -11.34
CA HIS A 89 -3.78 26.50 -11.89
C HIS A 89 -3.57 25.11 -11.25
N GLY A 90 -2.31 24.72 -11.01
CA GLY A 90 -1.94 23.46 -10.37
C GLY A 90 -2.13 23.44 -8.86
N ILE A 91 -1.95 24.60 -8.20
CA ILE A 91 -2.18 24.80 -6.77
C ILE A 91 -3.37 25.77 -6.62
N SER A 92 -4.49 25.45 -7.27
CA SER A 92 -5.73 26.19 -7.04
C SER A 92 -6.23 25.93 -5.61
N SER A 93 -6.83 26.96 -5.01
CA SER A 93 -7.46 26.88 -3.67
C SER A 93 -8.41 25.70 -3.55
N ASP A 94 -9.14 25.38 -4.62
CA ASP A 94 -10.12 24.28 -4.62
C ASP A 94 -9.48 22.92 -4.42
N LYS A 95 -8.28 22.68 -4.95
CA LYS A 95 -7.57 21.39 -4.80
C LYS A 95 -7.03 21.19 -3.40
N ILE A 96 -6.45 22.25 -2.82
CA ILE A 96 -6.00 22.23 -1.43
C ILE A 96 -7.21 22.04 -0.51
N ARG A 97 -8.30 22.76 -0.76
CA ARG A 97 -9.54 22.65 0.02
C ARG A 97 -10.13 21.25 -0.06
N LEU A 98 -10.16 20.63 -1.24
CA LEU A 98 -10.66 19.27 -1.41
C LEU A 98 -9.78 18.23 -0.68
N SER A 99 -8.45 18.35 -0.80
CA SER A 99 -7.51 17.49 -0.07
C SER A 99 -7.62 17.65 1.45
N LEU A 100 -7.81 18.88 1.94
CA LEU A 100 -8.02 19.16 3.36
C LEU A 100 -9.35 18.61 3.86
N VAL A 101 -10.43 18.74 3.09
CA VAL A 101 -11.74 18.16 3.45
C VAL A 101 -11.64 16.64 3.54
N LYS A 102 -11.03 15.98 2.53
CA LYS A 102 -10.77 14.53 2.57
C LYS A 102 -10.02 14.12 3.85
N SER A 103 -8.95 14.85 4.17
CA SER A 103 -8.17 14.64 5.39
C SER A 103 -9.05 14.69 6.64
N VAL A 104 -9.76 15.81 6.84
CA VAL A 104 -10.61 16.01 8.02
C VAL A 104 -11.70 14.94 8.10
N THR A 105 -12.33 14.60 6.97
CA THR A 105 -13.39 13.57 6.92
C THR A 105 -12.86 12.19 7.29
N TYR A 106 -11.69 11.78 6.77
CA TYR A 106 -11.12 10.47 7.11
C TYR A 106 -10.67 10.40 8.56
N PHE A 107 -10.00 11.43 9.08
CA PHE A 107 -9.64 11.48 10.50
C PHE A 107 -10.86 11.46 11.40
N MET A 108 -11.92 12.21 11.06
CA MET A 108 -13.17 12.19 11.82
C MET A 108 -13.85 10.82 11.78
N PHE A 109 -13.88 10.16 10.61
CA PHE A 109 -14.42 8.82 10.47
C PHE A 109 -13.67 7.78 11.32
N ILE A 110 -12.34 7.83 11.31
CA ILE A 110 -11.48 6.96 12.12
C ILE A 110 -11.69 7.21 13.62
N LEU A 111 -11.78 8.48 14.04
CA LEU A 111 -12.07 8.84 15.43
C LEU A 111 -13.45 8.37 15.89
N CYS A 112 -14.48 8.49 15.04
CA CYS A 112 -15.80 7.93 15.31
C CYS A 112 -15.75 6.41 15.45
N ALA A 113 -15.06 5.70 14.56
CA ALA A 113 -14.87 4.25 14.66
C ALA A 113 -14.16 3.85 15.95
N PHE A 114 -13.13 4.59 16.36
CA PHE A 114 -12.43 4.39 17.64
C PHE A 114 -13.35 4.65 18.84
N GLY A 115 -14.13 5.72 18.80
CA GLY A 115 -15.11 6.05 19.83
C GLY A 115 -16.19 4.97 19.99
N LEU A 116 -16.70 4.43 18.88
CA LEU A 116 -17.64 3.31 18.91
C LEU A 116 -17.00 2.04 19.48
N GLU A 117 -15.77 1.73 19.07
CA GLU A 117 -15.02 0.59 19.60
C GLU A 117 -14.84 0.70 21.12
N PHE A 118 -14.57 1.92 21.63
CA PHE A 118 -14.44 2.20 23.06
C PHE A 118 -15.77 2.14 23.83
N ILE A 119 -16.83 2.80 23.32
CA ILE A 119 -18.16 2.86 23.97
C ILE A 119 -18.78 1.46 24.07
N PHE A 120 -18.73 0.71 22.97
CA PHE A 120 -19.33 -0.62 22.89
C PHE A 120 -18.40 -1.73 23.39
N LYS A 121 -17.16 -1.39 23.80
CA LYS A 121 -16.12 -2.34 24.22
C LYS A 121 -15.98 -3.52 23.26
N ILE A 122 -16.04 -3.24 21.96
CA ILE A 122 -16.04 -4.28 20.92
C ILE A 122 -14.67 -4.96 20.98
N LYS A 123 -14.67 -6.27 21.22
CA LYS A 123 -13.45 -7.05 21.26
C LYS A 123 -12.91 -7.20 19.84
N SER A 124 -11.61 -7.05 19.66
CA SER A 124 -10.95 -7.24 18.38
C SER A 124 -11.18 -8.65 17.84
N PHE A 125 -11.45 -8.76 16.54
CA PHE A 125 -11.65 -10.05 15.89
C PHE A 125 -10.29 -10.69 15.65
N ARG A 126 -10.04 -11.83 16.29
CA ARG A 126 -8.83 -12.62 16.08
C ARG A 126 -9.11 -13.62 14.95
N ALA A 127 -8.66 -13.28 13.74
CA ALA A 127 -8.77 -14.15 12.58
C ALA A 127 -7.55 -15.08 12.51
N GLU A 128 -7.49 -16.06 13.42
CA GLU A 128 -6.31 -16.92 13.66
C GLU A 128 -5.88 -17.76 12.45
N THR A 129 -6.69 -17.83 11.39
CA THR A 129 -6.40 -18.63 10.19
C THR A 129 -5.75 -17.83 9.06
N TYR A 130 -5.84 -16.49 9.05
CA TYR A 130 -5.40 -15.67 7.90
C TYR A 130 -4.50 -14.49 8.26
N THR A 131 -4.51 -14.01 9.52
CA THR A 131 -3.70 -12.86 9.93
C THR A 131 -3.21 -13.03 11.37
N ASP A 132 -1.91 -12.87 11.59
CA ASP A 132 -1.32 -12.80 12.93
C ASP A 132 -1.76 -11.54 13.70
N HIS A 133 -2.27 -10.53 12.99
CA HIS A 133 -2.71 -9.26 13.57
C HIS A 133 -4.22 -9.21 13.80
N GLN A 134 -4.60 -8.64 14.95
CA GLN A 134 -5.99 -8.42 15.35
C GLN A 134 -6.66 -7.41 14.41
N VAL A 135 -7.83 -7.77 13.89
CA VAL A 135 -8.64 -6.88 13.06
C VAL A 135 -9.60 -6.13 13.97
N THR A 136 -9.42 -4.81 14.04
CA THR A 136 -10.28 -3.89 14.80
C THR A 136 -11.22 -3.13 13.88
N LEU A 137 -12.31 -2.59 14.44
CA LEU A 137 -13.24 -1.74 13.69
C LEU A 137 -12.52 -0.50 13.15
N THR A 138 -11.61 0.06 13.94
CA THR A 138 -10.71 1.14 13.56
C THR A 138 -9.80 0.78 12.37
N LEU A 139 -9.23 -0.42 12.35
CA LEU A 139 -8.40 -0.87 11.22
C LEU A 139 -9.23 -0.99 9.94
N ILE A 140 -10.47 -1.47 10.05
CA ILE A 140 -11.42 -1.54 8.92
C ILE A 140 -11.76 -0.13 8.42
N ALA A 141 -12.03 0.81 9.33
CA ALA A 141 -12.32 2.20 8.96
C ALA A 141 -11.14 2.83 8.19
N ILE A 142 -9.90 2.62 8.66
CA ILE A 142 -8.70 3.07 7.95
C ILE A 142 -8.59 2.39 6.59
N ALA A 143 -8.84 1.08 6.49
CA ALA A 143 -8.79 0.35 5.23
C ALA A 143 -9.81 0.86 4.20
N ILE A 144 -11.02 1.21 4.64
CA ILE A 144 -12.04 1.83 3.78
C ILE A 144 -11.57 3.20 3.29
N SER A 145 -11.04 4.05 4.17
CA SER A 145 -10.46 5.34 3.77
C SER A 145 -9.33 5.18 2.76
N CYS A 146 -8.43 4.22 2.98
CA CYS A 146 -7.38 3.87 2.02
C CYS A 146 -7.93 3.42 0.67
N ALA A 147 -8.98 2.61 0.65
CA ALA A 147 -9.59 2.12 -0.59
C ALA A 147 -10.21 3.25 -1.40
N ILE A 148 -10.87 4.22 -0.75
CA ILE A 148 -11.43 5.41 -1.40
C ILE A 148 -10.33 6.25 -2.05
N GLU A 149 -9.23 6.49 -1.33
CA GLU A 149 -8.08 7.24 -1.87
C GLU A 149 -7.42 6.50 -3.04
N PHE A 150 -7.27 5.19 -2.93
CA PHE A 150 -6.73 4.37 -4.01
C PHE A 150 -7.60 4.45 -5.28
N TYR A 151 -8.92 4.46 -5.12
CA TYR A 151 -9.86 4.66 -6.22
C TYR A 151 -9.69 6.04 -6.86
N SER A 152 -9.60 7.11 -6.06
CA SER A 152 -9.40 8.48 -6.55
C SER A 152 -8.07 8.61 -7.32
N ILE A 153 -6.99 8.01 -6.82
CA ILE A 153 -5.70 7.98 -7.52
C ILE A 153 -5.84 7.29 -8.88
N ILE A 154 -6.30 6.04 -8.90
CA ILE A 154 -6.27 5.17 -10.09
C ILE A 154 -7.28 5.57 -11.15
N PHE A 155 -8.50 5.90 -10.75
CA PHE A 155 -9.60 6.13 -11.70
C PHE A 155 -9.84 7.60 -11.99
N GLU A 156 -9.43 8.50 -11.11
CA GLU A 156 -9.66 9.93 -11.31
C GLU A 156 -8.39 10.66 -11.71
N ASN A 157 -7.33 10.61 -10.89
CA ASN A 157 -6.16 11.47 -11.08
C ASN A 157 -5.18 10.94 -12.13
N LEU A 158 -4.87 9.64 -12.13
CA LEU A 158 -3.96 9.02 -13.10
C LEU A 158 -4.44 9.13 -14.56
N PRO A 159 -5.74 8.88 -14.88
CA PRO A 159 -6.25 9.06 -16.24
C PRO A 159 -6.18 10.51 -16.70
N LYS A 160 -6.50 11.46 -15.82
CA LYS A 160 -6.37 12.91 -16.08
C LYS A 160 -4.90 13.33 -16.28
N ALA A 161 -3.95 12.63 -15.67
CA ALA A 161 -2.51 12.83 -15.89
C ALA A 161 -1.98 12.19 -17.20
N GLY A 162 -2.85 11.66 -18.05
CA GLY A 162 -2.47 11.04 -19.33
C GLY A 162 -2.01 9.59 -19.20
N PHE A 163 -2.08 9.00 -18.00
CA PHE A 163 -1.87 7.57 -17.81
C PHE A 163 -3.20 6.84 -18.00
N SER A 164 -3.48 6.40 -19.22
CA SER A 164 -4.66 5.57 -19.50
C SER A 164 -4.46 4.14 -18.94
N ILE A 165 -4.73 3.98 -17.64
CA ILE A 165 -4.62 2.71 -16.92
C ILE A 165 -5.58 1.68 -17.51
N GLU A 166 -6.78 2.08 -17.89
CA GLU A 166 -7.76 1.19 -18.55
C GLU A 166 -7.21 0.57 -19.83
N SER A 167 -6.50 1.34 -20.67
CA SER A 167 -5.90 0.80 -21.89
C SER A 167 -4.78 -0.20 -21.61
N LYS A 168 -3.98 0.03 -20.55
CA LYS A 168 -2.88 -0.86 -20.14
C LYS A 168 -3.42 -2.13 -19.48
N VAL A 169 -4.42 -2.01 -18.61
CA VAL A 169 -5.09 -3.15 -17.95
C VAL A 169 -5.86 -3.98 -18.98
N LYS A 170 -6.57 -3.35 -19.91
CA LYS A 170 -7.26 -4.05 -21.00
C LYS A 170 -6.27 -4.81 -21.89
N LYS A 171 -5.12 -4.23 -22.22
CA LYS A 171 -4.03 -4.94 -22.91
C LYS A 171 -3.51 -6.14 -22.12
N ILE A 172 -3.27 -5.99 -20.82
CA ILE A 172 -2.80 -7.09 -19.97
C ILE A 172 -3.88 -8.18 -19.85
N TYR A 173 -5.15 -7.80 -19.73
CA TYR A 173 -6.28 -8.73 -19.69
C TYR A 173 -6.46 -9.47 -21.03
N GLU A 174 -6.34 -8.77 -22.16
CA GLU A 174 -6.40 -9.39 -23.49
C GLU A 174 -5.25 -10.38 -23.72
N VAL A 175 -4.03 -10.04 -23.26
CA VAL A 175 -2.88 -10.96 -23.26
C VAL A 175 -3.11 -12.16 -22.33
N ALA A 176 -3.65 -11.95 -21.13
CA ALA A 176 -3.97 -13.05 -20.22
C ALA A 176 -5.07 -13.97 -20.78
N LYS A 177 -6.10 -13.39 -21.39
CA LYS A 177 -7.20 -14.12 -22.02
C LYS A 177 -6.73 -14.91 -23.24
N SER A 178 -5.82 -14.36 -24.05
CA SER A 178 -5.25 -15.07 -25.21
C SER A 178 -4.33 -16.22 -24.78
N VAL A 179 -3.56 -16.06 -23.69
CA VAL A 179 -2.76 -17.14 -23.11
C VAL A 179 -3.65 -18.24 -22.52
N MET A 180 -4.70 -17.89 -21.79
CA MET A 180 -5.64 -18.89 -21.25
C MET A 180 -6.41 -19.62 -22.35
N SER A 181 -6.83 -18.93 -23.41
CA SER A 181 -7.49 -19.58 -24.55
C SER A 181 -6.53 -20.49 -25.32
N ALA A 182 -5.28 -20.08 -25.51
CA ALA A 182 -4.24 -20.93 -26.10
C ALA A 182 -4.03 -22.20 -25.28
N ILE A 183 -3.86 -22.10 -23.95
CA ILE A 183 -3.71 -23.24 -23.05
C ILE A 183 -4.94 -24.16 -23.09
N LYS A 184 -6.15 -23.59 -23.13
CA LYS A 184 -7.40 -24.36 -23.25
C LYS A 184 -7.49 -25.10 -24.58
N ASN A 185 -7.07 -24.49 -25.69
CA ASN A 185 -7.05 -25.12 -27.01
C ASN A 185 -6.01 -26.25 -27.09
N PHE A 186 -4.82 -26.06 -26.50
CA PHE A 186 -3.82 -27.13 -26.37
C PHE A 186 -4.30 -28.30 -25.51
N LYS A 187 -5.00 -28.02 -24.40
CA LYS A 187 -5.56 -29.06 -23.53
C LYS A 187 -6.71 -29.84 -24.18
N ASN A 188 -7.51 -29.20 -25.03
CA ASN A 188 -8.65 -29.84 -25.70
C ASN A 188 -8.23 -30.62 -26.96
N GLY A 189 -7.17 -30.19 -27.64
CA GLY A 189 -6.59 -30.92 -28.78
C GLY A 189 -6.00 -32.29 -28.39
N ASN A 190 -5.58 -32.46 -27.13
CA ASN A 190 -5.01 -33.71 -26.62
C ASN A 190 -6.07 -34.75 -26.18
N ASN A 191 -7.35 -34.38 -26.09
CA ASN A 191 -8.44 -35.28 -25.70
C ASN A 191 -9.23 -35.83 -26.91
N GLY A 192 -8.91 -35.40 -28.14
CA GLY A 192 -9.55 -35.85 -29.38
C GLY A 192 -8.77 -36.92 -30.14
N SER A 193 -7.66 -37.41 -29.61
CA SER A 193 -6.78 -38.41 -30.21
C SER A 193 -6.54 -39.59 -29.27
N THR A 194 -7.64 -40.23 -28.86
CA THR A 194 -7.64 -41.59 -28.29
C THR A 194 -8.72 -42.40 -28.99
#